data_AF-A0AAW2U139-F1
#
_entry.id   AF-A0AAW2U139-F1
#
_cell.length_a   1.000
_cell.length_b   1.000
_cell.length_c   1.000
_cell.angle_alpha   90.00
_cell.angle_beta   90.00
_cell.angle_gamma   90.00
#
_symmetry.space_group_name_H-M   'P 1'
#
loop_
_entity.id
_entity.type
_entity.pdbx_description
1 polymer ?
#
loop_
_entity_poly.entity_id
_entity_poly.type
_entity_poly.pdbx_seq_one_letter_code
_entity_poly.pdbx_strand_id
1 'polypeptide(L)'
;MDIVAGGTDTTATTIEWAMAELLNNSKAMANVQNELSEMVGLDTEVEEFHIPKLKYLEAVLKETMRLHPAVPLLVPRSPTQTSTVGGHTIPKRTRIFINVAGIQRDPSIWDSPSEFKPERFLHENKNYGFNGNNFHYLPFGSGRRICAGLPLAERMLMYLLASLLHSFEWKLLDGETVDMSDTFGIVSRKSTPLLAIPTPGNSYLNFVFD
;
A
#
# COMPACT_ATOMS: atom_id res chain seq x y z
N MET A 1 -22.30 2.64 -8.18
CA MET A 1 -21.21 2.37 -9.15
C MET A 1 -19.88 2.93 -8.64
N ASP A 2 -19.85 4.19 -8.18
CA ASP A 2 -18.63 4.86 -7.69
C ASP A 2 -17.84 4.13 -6.60
N ILE A 3 -18.52 3.51 -5.63
CA ILE A 3 -17.86 2.75 -4.54
C ILE A 3 -17.10 1.54 -5.10
N VAL A 4 -17.72 0.80 -6.02
CA VAL A 4 -17.11 -0.38 -6.65
C VAL A 4 -15.92 0.06 -7.50
N ALA A 5 -16.12 1.06 -8.36
CA ALA A 5 -15.06 1.58 -9.22
C ALA A 5 -13.85 2.11 -8.42
N GLY A 6 -14.09 2.84 -7.33
CA GLY A 6 -13.03 3.40 -6.50
C GLY A 6 -12.29 2.37 -5.63
N GLY A 7 -12.97 1.30 -5.22
CA GLY A 7 -12.45 0.30 -4.28
C GLY A 7 -11.76 -0.90 -4.93
N THR A 8 -12.16 -1.30 -6.14
CA THR A 8 -11.64 -2.53 -6.76
C THR A 8 -10.20 -2.36 -7.25
N ASP A 9 -9.97 -1.47 -8.21
CA ASP A 9 -8.67 -1.35 -8.87
C ASP A 9 -7.57 -0.88 -7.92
N THR A 10 -7.90 0.05 -7.02
CA THR A 10 -6.93 0.62 -6.06
C THR A 10 -6.47 -0.42 -5.04
N THR A 11 -7.39 -1.22 -4.50
CA THR A 11 -7.08 -2.28 -3.54
C THR A 11 -6.26 -3.38 -4.19
N ALA A 12 -6.71 -3.90 -5.34
CA ALA A 12 -6.02 -4.98 -6.04
C ALA A 12 -4.58 -4.58 -6.44
N THR A 13 -4.41 -3.37 -6.97
CA THR A 13 -3.10 -2.83 -7.35
C THR A 13 -2.18 -2.66 -6.14
N THR A 14 -2.71 -2.20 -5.01
CA THR A 14 -1.91 -2.03 -3.77
C THR A 14 -1.44 -3.38 -3.22
N ILE A 15 -2.31 -4.41 -3.25
CA ILE A 15 -1.94 -5.78 -2.85
C ILE A 15 -0.86 -6.35 -3.79
N GLU A 16 -1.03 -6.18 -5.10
CA GLU A 16 -0.04 -6.64 -6.08
C GLU A 16 1.33 -5.99 -5.86
N TRP A 17 1.38 -4.67 -5.62
CA TRP A 17 2.62 -3.97 -5.29
C TRP A 17 3.23 -4.43 -3.96
N ALA A 18 2.41 -4.66 -2.93
CA ALA A 18 2.90 -5.14 -1.64
C ALA A 18 3.54 -6.54 -1.78
N MET A 19 2.88 -7.44 -2.51
CA MET A 19 3.41 -8.77 -2.81
C MET A 19 4.69 -8.70 -3.63
N ALA A 20 4.74 -7.84 -4.64
CA ALA A 20 5.92 -7.63 -5.49
C ALA A 20 7.12 -7.13 -4.66
N GLU A 21 6.92 -6.14 -3.78
CA GLU A 21 7.97 -5.62 -2.91
C GLU A 21 8.47 -6.66 -1.90
N LEU A 22 7.55 -7.43 -1.29
CA LEU A 22 7.93 -8.49 -0.35
C LEU A 22 8.70 -9.62 -1.05
N LEU A 23 8.27 -10.06 -2.23
CA LEU A 23 8.99 -11.10 -2.99
C LEU A 23 10.36 -10.61 -3.49
N ASN A 24 10.51 -9.30 -3.71
CA ASN A 24 11.78 -8.68 -4.05
C ASN A 24 12.64 -8.31 -2.81
N ASN A 25 12.12 -8.50 -1.59
CA ASN A 25 12.78 -8.16 -0.34
C ASN A 25 12.61 -9.26 0.72
N SER A 26 13.52 -10.24 0.68
CA SER A 26 13.50 -11.41 1.57
C SER A 26 13.52 -11.05 3.06
N LYS A 27 14.18 -9.95 3.44
CA LYS A 27 14.22 -9.48 4.82
C LYS A 27 12.85 -8.99 5.29
N ALA A 28 12.18 -8.15 4.49
CA ALA A 28 10.84 -7.67 4.81
C ALA A 28 9.83 -8.82 4.82
N MET A 29 9.93 -9.76 3.87
CA MET A 29 9.12 -10.98 3.86
C MET A 29 9.30 -11.79 5.15
N ALA A 30 10.54 -12.06 5.55
CA ALA A 30 10.82 -12.81 6.78
C ALA A 30 10.25 -12.12 8.03
N ASN A 31 10.37 -10.79 8.13
CA ASN A 31 9.81 -10.03 9.24
C ASN A 31 8.27 -10.13 9.30
N VAL A 32 7.58 -10.06 8.15
CA VAL A 32 6.12 -10.25 8.09
C VAL A 32 5.73 -11.67 8.49
N GLN A 33 6.45 -12.68 7.99
CA GLN A 33 6.17 -14.09 8.31
C GLN A 33 6.36 -14.38 9.82
N ASN A 34 7.39 -13.81 10.44
CA ASN A 34 7.60 -13.90 11.88
C ASN A 34 6.46 -13.23 12.66
N GLU A 35 6.08 -12.00 12.28
CA GLU A 35 4.97 -11.29 12.93
C GLU A 35 3.65 -12.06 12.82
N LEU A 36 3.33 -12.60 11.64
CA LEU A 36 2.13 -13.41 11.43
C LEU A 36 2.16 -14.69 12.29
N SER A 37 3.30 -15.37 12.34
CA SER A 37 3.47 -16.57 13.17
C SER A 37 3.30 -16.28 14.67
N GLU A 38 3.80 -15.14 15.16
CA GLU A 38 3.69 -14.74 16.56
C GLU A 38 2.29 -14.24 16.95
N MET A 39 1.64 -13.46 16.08
CA MET A 39 0.41 -12.75 16.42
C MET A 39 -0.88 -13.51 16.05
N VAL A 40 -0.81 -14.33 15.00
CA VAL A 40 -1.93 -15.17 14.53
C VAL A 40 -1.76 -16.59 15.06
N GLY A 41 -0.55 -17.15 14.94
CA GLY A 41 -0.26 -18.56 15.21
C GLY A 41 -0.15 -19.36 13.91
N LEU A 42 0.42 -20.56 13.98
CA LEU A 42 0.58 -21.41 12.80
C LEU A 42 -0.70 -22.17 12.46
N ASP A 43 -1.53 -22.59 13.43
CA ASP A 43 -2.68 -23.48 13.16
C ASP A 43 -4.03 -22.73 13.13
N THR A 44 -4.01 -21.42 12.90
CA THR A 44 -5.18 -20.53 13.02
C THR A 44 -5.30 -19.63 11.80
N GLU A 45 -6.53 -19.30 11.39
CA GLU A 45 -6.74 -18.36 10.29
C GLU A 45 -6.64 -16.90 10.75
N VAL A 46 -6.31 -16.02 9.82
CA VAL A 46 -6.31 -14.57 10.07
C VAL A 46 -7.74 -14.09 10.31
N GLU A 47 -8.00 -13.69 11.55
CA GLU A 47 -9.21 -12.98 11.97
C GLU A 47 -9.03 -11.47 12.13
N GLU A 48 -10.12 -10.70 12.06
CA GLU A 48 -10.09 -9.23 12.14
C GLU A 48 -9.43 -8.69 13.44
N PHE A 49 -9.57 -9.40 14.56
CA PHE A 49 -9.00 -8.97 15.84
C PHE A 49 -7.47 -9.12 15.90
N HIS A 50 -6.85 -9.86 14.97
CA HIS A 50 -5.39 -9.90 14.83
C HIS A 50 -4.84 -8.63 14.20
N ILE A 51 -5.60 -8.01 13.28
CA ILE A 51 -5.13 -6.90 12.44
C ILE A 51 -4.49 -5.75 13.23
N PRO A 52 -5.03 -5.26 14.36
CA PRO A 52 -4.40 -4.19 15.12
C PRO A 52 -3.01 -4.53 15.68
N LYS A 53 -2.65 -5.81 15.78
CA LYS A 53 -1.36 -6.31 16.29
C LYS A 53 -0.28 -6.41 15.22
N LEU A 54 -0.64 -6.41 13.93
CA LEU A 54 0.27 -6.62 12.80
C LEU A 54 0.95 -5.30 12.38
N LYS A 55 1.86 -4.80 13.22
CA LYS A 55 2.49 -3.47 13.07
C LYS A 55 3.49 -3.42 11.93
N TYR A 56 4.26 -4.48 11.71
CA TYR A 56 5.19 -4.57 10.60
C TYR A 56 4.46 -4.70 9.27
N LEU A 57 3.38 -5.49 9.22
CA LEU A 57 2.52 -5.56 8.04
C LEU A 57 1.87 -4.19 7.70
N GLU A 58 1.42 -3.46 8.72
CA GLU A 58 0.91 -2.09 8.55
C GLU A 58 2.01 -1.17 7.97
N ALA A 59 3.24 -1.32 8.45
CA ALA A 59 4.40 -0.57 7.95
C ALA A 59 4.75 -0.94 6.48
N VAL A 60 4.64 -2.22 6.11
CA VAL A 60 4.78 -2.71 4.73
C VAL A 60 3.75 -2.10 3.82
N LEU A 61 2.47 -2.06 4.21
CA LEU A 61 1.43 -1.42 3.42
C LEU A 61 1.64 0.09 3.29
N LYS A 62 2.07 0.75 4.36
CA LYS A 62 2.38 2.18 4.30
C LYS A 62 3.54 2.48 3.36
N GLU A 63 4.60 1.68 3.40
CA GLU A 63 5.73 1.84 2.49
C GLU A 63 5.36 1.51 1.04
N THR A 64 4.50 0.49 0.85
CA THR A 64 3.93 0.17 -0.47
C THR A 64 3.15 1.36 -1.01
N MET A 65 2.25 1.97 -0.23
CA MET A 65 1.47 3.13 -0.68
C MET A 65 2.30 4.41 -0.82
N ARG A 66 3.43 4.52 -0.10
CA ARG A 66 4.41 5.60 -0.27
C ARG A 66 5.08 5.50 -1.63
N LEU A 67 5.66 4.33 -1.91
CA LEU A 67 6.41 4.07 -3.13
C LEU A 67 5.50 3.93 -4.33
N HIS A 68 4.38 3.22 -4.22
CA HIS A 68 3.47 2.90 -5.31
C HIS A 68 2.06 3.42 -5.03
N PRO A 69 1.85 4.74 -4.96
CA PRO A 69 0.53 5.29 -4.73
C PRO A 69 -0.39 4.90 -5.90
N ALA A 70 -1.46 4.17 -5.60
CA ALA A 70 -2.38 3.68 -6.62
C ALA A 70 -2.89 4.79 -7.53
N VAL A 71 -3.14 6.00 -7.00
CA VAL A 71 -3.54 7.19 -7.77
C VAL A 71 -2.45 8.27 -7.65
N PRO A 72 -1.39 8.25 -8.48
CA PRO A 72 -0.18 9.05 -8.26
C PRO A 72 -0.38 10.56 -8.35
N LEU A 73 -1.42 11.02 -9.05
CA LEU A 73 -1.79 12.44 -9.20
C LEU A 73 -3.07 12.84 -8.44
N LEU A 74 -3.62 11.93 -7.62
CA LEU A 74 -4.95 11.98 -7.02
C LEU A 74 -6.09 12.29 -8.03
N VAL A 75 -7.33 12.34 -7.53
CA VAL A 75 -8.47 12.81 -8.33
C VAL A 75 -8.36 14.33 -8.52
N PRO A 76 -8.47 14.86 -9.76
CA PRO A 76 -8.30 16.28 -10.03
C PRO A 76 -9.23 17.17 -9.21
N ARG A 77 -8.71 18.32 -8.78
CA ARG A 77 -9.46 19.37 -8.09
C ARG A 77 -9.68 20.56 -9.00
N SER A 78 -10.65 21.39 -8.62
CA SER A 78 -10.95 22.62 -9.33
C SER A 78 -11.43 23.67 -8.32
N PRO A 79 -10.82 24.86 -8.27
CA PRO A 79 -11.22 25.89 -7.33
C PRO A 79 -12.54 26.53 -7.76
N THR A 80 -13.40 26.85 -6.79
CA THR A 80 -14.70 27.48 -7.01
C THR A 80 -14.59 28.98 -7.30
N GLN A 81 -13.43 29.58 -7.02
CA GLN A 81 -13.08 30.98 -7.25
C GLN A 81 -11.60 31.10 -7.60
N THR A 82 -11.21 32.20 -8.24
CA THR A 82 -9.78 32.51 -8.43
C THR A 82 -9.11 32.66 -7.08
N SER A 83 -7.94 32.06 -6.90
CA SER A 83 -7.21 32.01 -5.63
C SER A 83 -5.71 32.11 -5.86
N THR A 84 -4.94 32.45 -4.83
CA THR A 84 -3.47 32.50 -4.91
C THR A 84 -2.88 31.33 -4.13
N VAL A 85 -1.95 30.59 -4.75
CA VAL A 85 -1.23 29.47 -4.13
C VAL A 85 0.26 29.64 -4.44
N GLY A 86 1.12 29.65 -3.41
CA GLY A 86 2.57 29.81 -3.59
C GLY A 86 2.97 31.09 -4.33
N GLY A 87 2.20 32.18 -4.19
CA GLY A 87 2.41 33.43 -4.93
C GLY A 87 1.83 33.45 -6.36
N HIS A 88 1.30 32.34 -6.86
CA HIS A 88 0.71 32.26 -8.21
C HIS A 88 -0.81 32.36 -8.18
N THR A 89 -1.37 33.16 -9.10
CA THR A 89 -2.82 33.21 -9.32
C THR A 89 -3.31 31.97 -10.06
N ILE A 90 -4.20 31.23 -9.43
CA ILE A 90 -4.90 30.08 -9.98
C ILE A 90 -6.33 30.50 -10.33
N PRO A 91 -6.69 30.58 -11.63
CA PRO A 91 -8.04 30.94 -12.04
C PRO A 91 -9.11 29.98 -11.51
N LYS A 92 -10.33 30.51 -11.32
CA LYS A 92 -11.52 29.69 -11.09
C LYS A 92 -11.63 28.59 -12.17
N ARG A 93 -12.05 27.38 -11.78
CA ARG A 93 -12.21 26.22 -12.67
C ARG A 93 -10.92 25.62 -13.25
N THR A 94 -9.74 26.10 -12.88
CA THR A 94 -8.47 25.46 -13.26
C THR A 94 -8.42 24.03 -12.73
N ARG A 95 -8.03 23.07 -13.58
CA ARG A 95 -7.80 21.68 -13.17
C ARG A 95 -6.46 21.59 -12.42
N ILE A 96 -6.51 21.10 -11.20
CA ILE A 96 -5.34 20.95 -10.31
C ILE A 96 -5.12 19.47 -10.06
N PHE A 97 -3.88 19.02 -10.25
CA PHE A 97 -3.41 17.69 -9.88
C PHE A 97 -2.45 17.82 -8.71
N ILE A 98 -2.48 16.86 -7.79
CA ILE A 98 -1.56 16.81 -6.65
C ILE A 98 -0.59 15.66 -6.91
N ASN A 99 0.67 15.97 -7.17
CA ASN A 99 1.69 14.97 -7.49
C ASN A 99 2.15 14.23 -6.22
N VAL A 100 1.33 13.31 -5.72
CA VAL A 100 1.63 12.51 -4.53
C VAL A 100 2.82 11.58 -4.77
N ALA A 101 2.96 11.01 -5.97
CA ALA A 101 4.14 10.21 -6.30
C ALA A 101 5.45 11.01 -6.18
N GLY A 102 5.43 12.29 -6.58
CA GLY A 102 6.57 13.20 -6.39
C GLY A 102 6.84 13.51 -4.92
N ILE A 103 5.80 13.92 -4.17
CA ILE A 103 5.90 14.25 -2.74
C ILE A 103 6.43 13.05 -1.93
N GLN A 104 5.90 11.86 -2.18
CA GLN A 104 6.23 10.65 -1.42
C GLN A 104 7.59 10.04 -1.78
N ARG A 105 8.25 10.54 -2.83
CA ARG A 105 9.61 10.15 -3.25
C ARG A 105 10.58 11.34 -3.25
N ASP A 106 10.20 12.46 -2.64
CA ASP A 106 11.06 13.65 -2.53
C ASP A 106 12.25 13.36 -1.59
N PRO A 107 13.51 13.42 -2.07
CA PRO A 107 14.70 13.14 -1.26
C PRO A 107 14.94 14.15 -0.12
N SER A 108 14.32 15.34 -0.18
CA SER A 108 14.37 16.32 0.92
C SER A 108 13.48 15.94 2.10
N ILE A 109 12.50 15.04 1.87
CA ILE A 109 11.51 14.60 2.84
C ILE A 109 11.80 13.15 3.28
N TRP A 110 12.19 12.30 2.33
CA TRP A 110 12.34 10.86 2.51
C TRP A 110 13.78 10.42 2.29
N ASP A 111 14.41 9.91 3.35
CA ASP A 111 15.71 9.23 3.28
C ASP A 111 15.62 7.95 2.44
N SER A 112 16.58 7.76 1.54
CA SER A 112 16.57 6.74 0.48
C SER A 112 15.18 6.59 -0.15
N PRO A 113 14.68 7.61 -0.88
CA PRO A 113 13.27 7.71 -1.27
C PRO A 113 12.82 6.62 -2.23
N SER A 114 13.75 5.99 -2.95
CA SER A 114 13.47 4.91 -3.90
C SER A 114 13.58 3.51 -3.29
N GLU A 115 14.09 3.39 -2.05
CA GLU A 115 14.23 2.09 -1.39
C GLU A 115 12.95 1.72 -0.63
N PHE A 116 12.55 0.44 -0.74
CA PHE A 116 11.48 -0.15 0.04
C PHE A 116 11.98 -0.48 1.46
N LYS A 117 11.63 0.38 2.42
CA LYS A 117 12.07 0.32 3.82
C LYS A 117 10.90 0.49 4.79
N PRO A 118 10.10 -0.56 5.05
CA PRO A 118 8.97 -0.52 5.97
C PRO A 118 9.32 0.05 7.36
N GLU A 119 10.55 -0.17 7.82
CA GLU A 119 11.03 0.25 9.14
C GLU A 119 10.82 1.76 9.40
N ARG A 120 10.76 2.59 8.35
CA ARG A 120 10.51 4.03 8.49
C ARG A 120 9.13 4.36 9.11
N PHE A 121 8.19 3.43 9.05
CA PHE A 121 6.83 3.58 9.61
C PHE A 121 6.64 2.90 10.97
N LEU A 122 7.67 2.23 11.51
CA LEU A 122 7.62 1.65 12.86
C LEU A 122 7.89 2.68 13.97
N HIS A 123 8.49 3.81 13.62
CA HIS A 123 8.82 4.85 14.58
C HIS A 123 7.58 5.70 14.90
N GLU A 124 7.05 5.56 16.13
CA GLU A 124 5.84 6.24 16.63
C GLU A 124 5.92 7.78 16.58
N ASN A 125 7.12 8.34 16.51
CA ASN A 125 7.34 9.80 16.54
C ASN A 125 6.92 10.52 15.26
N LYS A 126 6.61 9.82 14.17
CA LYS A 126 6.17 10.42 12.91
C LYS A 126 4.70 10.11 12.65
N ASN A 127 3.87 11.15 12.59
CA ASN A 127 2.43 11.03 12.32
C ASN A 127 2.18 10.68 10.84
N TYR A 128 2.32 9.41 10.47
CA TYR A 128 2.00 8.89 9.13
C TYR A 128 0.67 8.15 9.09
N GLY A 129 -0.34 8.68 9.80
CA GLY A 129 -1.70 8.16 9.72
C GLY A 129 -2.36 8.50 8.38
N PHE A 130 -3.38 7.72 8.02
CA PHE A 130 -4.15 7.94 6.77
C PHE A 130 -5.12 9.13 6.83
N ASN A 131 -5.19 9.85 7.95
CA ASN A 131 -6.12 10.96 8.19
C ASN A 131 -5.90 12.20 7.29
N GLY A 132 -4.85 12.21 6.46
CA GLY A 132 -4.56 13.28 5.51
C GLY A 132 -4.00 14.57 6.13
N ASN A 133 -3.59 14.55 7.39
CA ASN A 133 -3.02 15.72 8.08
C ASN A 133 -1.50 15.85 7.91
N ASN A 134 -0.83 14.80 7.41
CA ASN A 134 0.58 14.84 7.07
C ASN A 134 0.75 15.01 5.56
N PHE A 135 1.11 16.22 5.12
CA PHE A 135 1.24 16.52 3.69
C PHE A 135 2.45 15.87 3.02
N HIS A 136 3.34 15.21 3.76
CA HIS A 136 4.42 14.40 3.21
C HIS A 136 3.97 12.99 2.82
N TYR A 137 2.80 12.55 3.30
CA TYR A 137 2.27 11.21 3.09
C TYR A 137 0.75 11.25 2.87
N LEU A 138 0.31 11.12 1.61
CA LEU A 138 -1.05 11.40 1.18
C LEU A 138 -1.66 10.27 0.33
N PRO A 139 -1.57 8.99 0.75
CA PRO A 139 -2.03 7.86 -0.06
C PRO A 139 -3.54 7.88 -0.34
N PHE A 140 -4.33 8.52 0.55
CA PHE A 140 -5.78 8.68 0.43
C PHE A 140 -6.20 10.13 0.15
N GLY A 141 -5.24 11.03 -0.12
CA GLY A 141 -5.47 12.47 -0.23
C GLY A 141 -5.72 13.15 1.12
N SER A 142 -6.36 14.32 1.09
CA SER A 142 -6.58 15.16 2.26
C SER A 142 -7.81 16.06 2.12
N GLY A 143 -8.22 16.68 3.23
CA GLY A 143 -9.24 17.71 3.31
C GLY A 143 -10.65 17.22 2.98
N ARG A 144 -11.50 18.14 2.50
CA ARG A 144 -12.94 17.92 2.26
C ARG A 144 -13.30 16.76 1.34
N ARG A 145 -12.32 16.21 0.63
CA ARG A 145 -12.49 15.18 -0.40
C ARG A 145 -11.46 14.07 -0.28
N ILE A 146 -10.95 13.87 0.94
CA ILE A 146 -10.21 12.66 1.30
C ILE A 146 -11.02 11.41 0.92
N CYS A 147 -10.34 10.31 0.62
CA CYS A 147 -10.98 9.07 0.19
C CYS A 147 -12.09 8.65 1.15
N ALA A 148 -13.33 8.58 0.65
CA ALA A 148 -14.47 8.13 1.44
C ALA A 148 -14.40 6.62 1.77
N GLY A 149 -13.63 5.85 0.99
CA GLY A 149 -13.43 4.42 1.20
C GLY A 149 -12.32 4.06 2.18
N LEU A 150 -11.60 5.05 2.75
CA LEU A 150 -10.45 4.82 3.64
C LEU A 150 -10.74 3.81 4.77
N PRO A 151 -11.85 3.90 5.53
CA PRO A 151 -12.08 2.97 6.64
C PRO A 151 -12.23 1.50 6.20
N LEU A 152 -12.73 1.28 4.98
CA LEU A 152 -12.86 -0.04 4.39
C LEU A 152 -11.52 -0.51 3.80
N ALA A 153 -10.85 0.36 3.03
CA ALA A 153 -9.58 0.04 2.39
C ALA A 153 -8.50 -0.34 3.41
N GLU A 154 -8.40 0.39 4.53
CA GLU A 154 -7.45 0.09 5.61
C GLU A 154 -7.63 -1.32 6.17
N ARG A 155 -8.88 -1.73 6.43
CA ARG A 155 -9.20 -3.09 6.92
C ARG A 155 -8.96 -4.15 5.85
N MET A 156 -9.46 -3.91 4.64
CA MET A 156 -9.36 -4.87 3.54
C MET A 156 -7.91 -5.11 3.13
N LEU A 157 -7.09 -4.07 3.00
CA LEU A 157 -5.70 -4.21 2.59
C LEU A 157 -4.91 -5.04 3.62
N MET A 158 -5.07 -4.71 4.90
CA MET A 158 -4.44 -5.46 5.99
C MET A 158 -4.89 -6.92 5.99
N TYR A 159 -6.20 -7.17 5.94
CA TYR A 159 -6.76 -8.51 6.02
C TYR A 159 -6.37 -9.38 4.82
N LEU A 160 -6.50 -8.85 3.59
CA LEU A 160 -6.14 -9.57 2.36
C LEU A 160 -4.65 -9.92 2.34
N LEU A 161 -3.79 -8.94 2.64
CA LEU A 161 -2.34 -9.18 2.60
C LEU A 161 -1.91 -10.15 3.70
N ALA A 162 -2.44 -10.00 4.92
CA ALA A 162 -2.18 -10.92 6.03
C ALA A 162 -2.61 -12.35 5.67
N SER A 163 -3.82 -12.51 5.13
CA SER A 163 -4.37 -13.83 4.77
C SER A 163 -3.54 -14.49 3.67
N LEU A 164 -3.20 -13.76 2.60
CA LEU A 164 -2.37 -14.30 1.52
C LEU A 164 -1.00 -14.77 2.02
N LEU A 165 -0.35 -13.97 2.86
CA LEU A 165 0.99 -14.26 3.36
C LEU A 165 1.00 -15.32 4.47
N HIS A 166 -0.07 -15.44 5.25
CA HIS A 166 -0.19 -16.44 6.31
C HIS A 166 -0.58 -17.81 5.73
N SER A 167 -1.50 -17.84 4.77
CA SER A 167 -2.01 -19.08 4.19
C SER A 167 -1.03 -19.78 3.25
N PHE A 168 -0.11 -19.03 2.62
CA PHE A 168 0.77 -19.55 1.59
C PHE A 168 2.21 -19.08 1.75
N GLU A 169 3.13 -19.99 1.46
CA GLU A 169 4.48 -19.61 1.04
C GLU A 169 4.45 -19.17 -0.43
N TRP A 170 5.13 -18.07 -0.74
CA TRP A 170 5.14 -17.51 -2.09
C TRP A 170 6.55 -17.58 -2.68
N LYS A 171 6.65 -18.09 -3.91
CA LYS A 171 7.90 -18.16 -4.66
C LYS A 171 7.71 -17.57 -6.05
N LEU A 172 8.76 -16.93 -6.56
CA LEU A 172 8.83 -16.56 -7.97
C LEU A 172 9.05 -17.81 -8.82
N LEU A 173 8.74 -17.71 -10.12
CA LEU A 173 9.12 -18.76 -11.06
C LEU A 173 10.65 -18.84 -11.17
N ASP A 174 11.17 -20.04 -11.43
CA ASP A 174 12.62 -20.27 -11.48
C ASP A 174 13.30 -19.35 -12.50
N GLY A 175 14.28 -18.58 -12.03
CA GLY A 175 15.06 -17.64 -12.84
C GLY A 175 14.38 -16.30 -13.12
N GLU A 176 13.18 -16.06 -12.59
CA GLU A 176 12.49 -14.78 -12.73
C GLU A 176 12.86 -13.78 -11.63
N THR A 177 12.91 -12.50 -12.01
CA THR A 177 12.99 -11.36 -11.11
C THR A 177 11.73 -10.54 -11.23
N VAL A 178 11.28 -9.91 -10.15
CA VAL A 178 10.11 -9.03 -10.20
C VAL A 178 10.44 -7.77 -11.01
N ASP A 179 9.76 -7.56 -12.14
CA ASP A 179 9.81 -6.26 -12.82
C ASP A 179 9.09 -5.23 -11.96
N MET A 180 9.80 -4.19 -11.54
CA MET A 180 9.28 -3.12 -10.68
C MET A 180 8.82 -1.88 -11.47
N SER A 181 8.72 -1.98 -12.80
CA SER A 181 8.20 -0.91 -13.64
C SER A 181 6.67 -0.76 -13.54
N ASP A 182 6.17 0.46 -13.72
CA ASP A 182 4.76 0.79 -13.69
C ASP A 182 4.26 1.38 -15.02
N THR A 183 2.96 1.19 -15.28
CA THR A 183 2.25 1.80 -16.40
C THR A 183 1.32 2.87 -15.87
N PHE A 184 1.48 4.08 -16.40
CA PHE A 184 0.70 5.24 -15.99
C PHE A 184 -0.77 5.13 -16.46
N GLY A 185 -1.68 5.38 -15.53
CA GLY A 185 -3.11 5.50 -15.77
C GLY A 185 -3.78 6.30 -14.66
N ILE A 186 -5.12 6.28 -14.60
CA ILE A 186 -5.84 6.80 -13.42
C ILE A 186 -5.39 6.03 -12.17
N VAL A 187 -5.23 4.71 -12.32
CA VAL A 187 -4.56 3.85 -11.36
C VAL A 187 -3.23 3.41 -11.95
N SER A 188 -2.11 3.64 -11.25
CA SER A 188 -0.77 3.19 -11.70
C SER A 188 -0.60 1.72 -11.35
N ARG A 189 -0.50 0.86 -12.36
CA ARG A 189 -0.38 -0.59 -12.20
C ARG A 189 1.01 -1.05 -12.58
N LYS A 190 1.41 -2.27 -12.18
CA LYS A 190 2.63 -2.87 -12.72
C LYS A 190 2.55 -2.99 -14.24
N SER A 191 3.67 -2.78 -14.94
CA SER A 191 3.71 -2.97 -16.40
C SER A 191 3.55 -4.43 -16.79
N THR A 192 4.18 -5.32 -16.02
CA THR A 192 3.97 -6.77 -16.11
C THR A 192 3.29 -7.26 -14.83
N PRO A 193 2.20 -8.03 -14.93
CA PRO A 193 1.56 -8.62 -13.76
C PRO A 193 2.55 -9.45 -12.93
N LEU A 194 2.39 -9.44 -11.61
CA LEU A 194 3.17 -10.31 -10.73
C LEU A 194 2.78 -11.77 -10.94
N LEU A 195 3.74 -12.62 -11.31
CA LEU A 195 3.58 -14.06 -11.36
C LEU A 195 4.30 -14.69 -10.17
N ALA A 196 3.54 -15.33 -9.28
CA ALA A 196 4.06 -16.00 -8.10
C ALA A 196 3.29 -17.30 -7.86
N ILE A 197 4.01 -18.31 -7.39
CA ILE A 197 3.47 -19.65 -7.10
C ILE A 197 3.17 -19.71 -5.60
N PRO A 198 1.90 -19.90 -5.20
CA PRO A 198 1.56 -20.21 -3.83
C PRO A 198 1.79 -21.70 -3.56
N THR A 199 2.47 -22.01 -2.47
CA THR A 199 2.48 -23.35 -1.88
C THR A 199 1.83 -23.29 -0.50
N PRO A 200 1.08 -24.32 -0.07
CA PRO A 200 0.45 -24.32 1.25
C PRO A 200 1.46 -23.98 2.35
N GLY A 201 1.12 -23.00 3.19
CA GLY A 201 1.93 -22.67 4.35
C GLY A 201 1.89 -23.80 5.39
N ASN A 202 2.81 -23.76 6.36
CA ASN A 202 2.86 -24.75 7.45
C ASN A 202 1.52 -24.88 8.22
N SER A 203 0.69 -23.85 8.18
CA SER A 203 -0.67 -23.81 8.72
C SER A 203 -1.63 -24.84 8.12
N TYR A 204 -1.47 -25.18 6.84
CA TYR A 204 -2.36 -26.10 6.12
C TYR A 204 -1.87 -27.55 6.09
N LEU A 205 -0.57 -27.79 6.34
CA LEU A 205 -0.04 -29.16 6.36
C LEU A 205 -0.62 -29.99 7.52
N ASN A 206 -1.02 -29.35 8.63
CA ASN A 206 -1.65 -30.04 9.75
C ASN A 206 -3.14 -30.35 9.52
N PHE A 207 -3.82 -29.69 8.58
CA PHE A 207 -5.25 -29.91 8.29
C PHE A 207 -5.52 -30.99 7.24
N VAL A 208 -4.53 -31.35 6.42
CA VAL A 208 -4.71 -32.32 5.31
C VAL A 208 -4.35 -33.76 5.73
N PHE A 209 -3.71 -33.95 6.88
CA PHE A 209 -3.26 -35.25 7.37
C PHE A 209 -3.94 -35.74 8.67
N ASP A 210 -4.99 -35.07 9.12
CA ASP A 210 -5.94 -35.54 10.16
C ASP A 210 -7.29 -35.91 9.53
#